data_AF-A0A2E9JZS3-F1
#
_entry.id   AF-A0A2E9JZS3-F1
#
_cell.length_a   1.000
_cell.length_b   1.000
_cell.length_c   1.000
_cell.angle_alpha   90.00
_cell.angle_beta   90.00
_cell.angle_gamma   90.00
#
_symmetry.space_group_name_H-M   'P 1'
#
loop_
_entity.id
_entity.type
_entity.pdbx_description
1 polymer ?
#
loop_
_entity_poly.entity_id
_entity_poly.type
_entity_poly.pdbx_seq_one_letter_code
_entity_poly.pdbx_strand_id
1 'polypeptide(L)'
;MSSMSMNNYEIVIYLLVIWFVASGAYRLWQAVKKNKEVGSLPQRLRKAWPSFLIPLAVFCIATSILYGAKLFFGGRLLIAIITLACSLVIAAIFDMLSTIKIQYLMKYPQWKLSLHFAAMLMGLSAIIFVIMLKSIPGNNKHAINLDFPVQGEWRVATGGRFAITNYHHDNPPVQNYAIDIVRTQGSSEGESIYAPLNGLVVKTVKDRWPGSTEAEGNIIIIKSDDDVLVCMAHLQQGSVLAKVGERVERGDQLAKCGETGSAESTHLHIHAERDGKAIPMLFGKRNNWLMRNDIFHN
;
A
#
# COMPACT_ATOMS: atom_id res chain seq x y z
N MET A 1 -27.04 -1.04 -2.10
CA MET A 1 -26.48 -0.74 -0.77
C MET A 1 -26.11 -2.07 -0.11
N SER A 2 -24.90 -2.58 -0.35
CA SER A 2 -24.43 -3.78 0.32
C SER A 2 -23.79 -3.37 1.64
N SER A 3 -24.41 -3.77 2.76
CA SER A 3 -23.86 -3.62 4.10
C SER A 3 -22.46 -4.22 4.15
N MET A 4 -21.45 -3.40 4.46
CA MET A 4 -20.12 -3.88 4.85
C MET A 4 -20.30 -4.72 6.12
N SER A 5 -20.25 -6.05 6.01
CA SER A 5 -20.02 -6.90 7.17
C SER A 5 -18.54 -6.75 7.55
N MET A 6 -18.26 -6.00 8.60
CA MET A 6 -16.92 -5.97 9.20
C MET A 6 -16.50 -7.39 9.56
N ASN A 7 -15.27 -7.77 9.21
CA ASN A 7 -14.75 -9.06 9.62
C ASN A 7 -14.61 -9.10 11.16
N ASN A 8 -14.82 -10.27 11.77
CA ASN A 8 -14.79 -10.43 13.24
C ASN A 8 -13.52 -9.85 13.89
N TYR A 9 -12.38 -9.87 13.20
CA TYR A 9 -11.13 -9.28 13.71
C TYR A 9 -11.12 -7.74 13.70
N GLU A 10 -11.81 -7.10 12.76
CA GLU A 10 -11.94 -5.64 12.71
C GLU A 10 -12.78 -5.15 13.90
N ILE A 11 -13.89 -5.85 14.19
CA ILE A 11 -14.73 -5.57 15.36
C ILE A 11 -13.92 -5.68 16.65
N VAL A 12 -13.10 -6.72 16.79
CA VAL A 12 -12.21 -6.89 17.96
C VAL A 12 -11.20 -5.74 18.07
N ILE A 13 -10.61 -5.29 16.96
CA ILE A 13 -9.69 -4.15 16.95
C ILE A 13 -10.41 -2.86 17.40
N TYR A 14 -11.59 -2.56 16.86
CA TYR A 14 -12.35 -1.38 17.28
C TYR A 14 -12.79 -1.46 18.74
N LEU A 15 -13.18 -2.63 19.25
CA LEU A 15 -13.52 -2.83 20.65
C LEU A 15 -12.31 -2.62 21.57
N LEU A 16 -11.12 -3.08 21.17
CA LEU A 16 -9.87 -2.84 21.91
C LEU A 16 -9.49 -1.34 21.91
N VAL A 17 -9.70 -0.64 20.80
CA VAL A 17 -9.49 0.82 20.71
C VAL A 17 -10.47 1.57 21.60
N ILE A 18 -11.77 1.23 21.55
CA ILE A 18 -12.80 1.85 22.41
C ILE A 18 -12.49 1.59 23.88
N TRP A 19 -12.13 0.37 24.26
CA TRP A 19 -11.75 0.03 25.62
C TRP A 19 -10.51 0.80 26.09
N PHE A 20 -9.50 0.96 25.23
CA PHE A 20 -8.28 1.71 25.56
C PHE A 20 -8.54 3.21 25.73
N VAL A 21 -9.34 3.81 24.83
CA VAL A 21 -9.77 5.22 24.93
C VAL A 21 -10.63 5.42 26.18
N ALA A 22 -11.57 4.52 26.46
CA ALA A 22 -12.41 4.58 27.66
C ALA A 22 -11.59 4.41 28.94
N SER A 23 -10.58 3.53 28.95
CA SER A 23 -9.66 3.34 30.07
C SER A 23 -8.79 4.59 30.32
N GLY A 24 -8.31 5.24 29.25
CA GLY A 24 -7.58 6.50 29.32
C GLY A 24 -8.46 7.65 29.84
N ALA A 25 -9.67 7.78 29.29
CA ALA A 25 -10.65 8.79 29.70
C ALA A 25 -11.09 8.59 31.15
N TYR A 26 -11.30 7.35 31.59
CA TYR A 26 -11.68 7.03 32.98
C TYR A 26 -10.57 7.38 33.98
N ARG A 27 -9.31 7.11 33.64
CA ARG A 27 -8.16 7.48 34.49
C ARG A 27 -7.94 8.99 34.51
N LEU A 28 -8.18 9.69 33.40
CA LEU A 28 -8.17 11.15 33.33
C LEU A 28 -9.30 11.74 34.20
N TRP A 29 -10.51 11.19 34.10
CA TRP A 29 -11.65 11.60 34.90
C TRP A 29 -11.42 11.37 36.40
N GLN A 30 -10.87 10.21 36.78
CA GLN A 30 -10.45 9.92 38.15
C GLN A 30 -9.40 10.93 38.66
N ALA A 31 -8.41 11.28 37.82
CA ALA A 31 -7.39 12.27 38.16
C ALA A 31 -7.96 13.68 38.29
N VAL A 32 -8.92 14.07 37.45
CA VAL A 32 -9.62 15.38 37.51
C VAL A 32 -10.56 15.44 38.70
N LYS A 33 -11.31 14.36 38.99
CA LYS A 33 -12.24 14.28 40.13
C LYS A 33 -11.50 14.36 41.46
N LYS A 34 -10.36 13.66 41.61
CA LYS A 34 -9.49 13.79 42.80
C LYS A 34 -8.83 15.17 42.93
N ASN A 35 -8.65 15.90 41.83
CA ASN A 35 -8.10 17.27 41.86
C ASN A 35 -9.14 18.35 42.18
N LYS A 36 -10.44 18.08 42.08
CA LYS A 36 -11.45 19.05 42.55
C LYS A 36 -11.45 19.19 44.07
N GLU A 37 -10.87 18.25 44.80
CA GLU A 37 -10.75 18.28 46.27
C GLU A 37 -9.44 18.91 46.77
N VAL A 38 -8.44 19.11 45.91
CA VAL A 38 -7.14 19.68 46.32
C VAL A 38 -6.64 20.62 45.22
N GLY A 39 -6.63 21.92 45.52
CA GLY A 39 -6.16 22.96 44.61
C GLY A 39 -4.70 22.76 44.16
N SER A 40 -4.45 23.18 42.91
CA SER A 40 -3.21 23.04 42.13
C SER A 40 -2.93 21.63 41.58
N LEU A 41 -2.62 21.54 40.28
CA LEU A 41 -2.23 20.29 39.62
C LEU A 41 -1.10 19.61 40.42
N PRO A 42 -1.32 18.42 41.01
CA PRO A 42 -0.30 17.76 41.81
C PRO A 42 0.91 17.44 40.93
N GLN A 43 2.10 17.61 41.50
CA GLN A 43 3.41 17.27 40.92
C GLN A 43 3.46 15.86 40.28
N ARG A 44 2.54 14.95 40.64
CA ARG A 44 2.34 13.62 40.04
C ARG A 44 1.78 13.65 38.61
N LEU A 45 0.90 14.58 38.25
CA LEU A 45 0.39 14.71 36.87
C LEU A 45 1.50 15.13 35.89
N ARG A 46 2.40 16.00 36.33
CA ARG A 46 3.61 16.39 35.57
C ARG A 46 4.59 15.23 35.36
N LYS A 47 4.59 14.23 36.26
CA LYS A 47 5.40 13.01 36.14
C LYS A 47 4.73 11.88 35.35
N ALA A 48 3.40 11.92 35.18
CA ALA A 48 2.64 10.87 34.49
C ALA A 48 2.48 11.11 32.98
N TRP A 49 2.59 12.35 32.50
CA TRP A 49 2.55 12.66 31.05
C TRP A 49 3.55 11.87 30.20
N PRO A 50 4.82 11.69 30.62
CA PRO A 50 5.76 10.80 29.93
C PRO A 50 5.26 9.36 29.77
N SER A 51 4.55 8.83 30.78
CA SER A 51 4.05 7.45 30.80
C SER A 51 2.88 7.19 29.84
N PHE A 52 2.18 8.23 29.38
CA PHE A 52 1.10 8.09 28.38
C PHE A 52 1.57 8.28 26.94
N LEU A 53 2.60 9.09 26.74
CA LEU A 53 3.15 9.38 25.42
C LEU A 53 3.93 8.18 24.86
N ILE A 54 4.57 7.38 25.70
CA ILE A 54 5.35 6.21 25.27
C ILE A 54 4.44 5.11 24.68
N PRO A 55 3.37 4.64 25.34
CA PRO A 55 2.46 3.65 24.75
C PRO A 55 1.78 4.14 23.47
N LEU A 56 1.42 5.43 23.41
CA LEU A 56 0.84 6.04 22.21
C LEU A 56 1.86 6.12 21.06
N ALA A 57 3.12 6.47 21.35
CA ALA A 57 4.22 6.43 20.39
C ALA A 57 4.35 5.04 19.79
N VAL A 58 4.36 4.06 20.67
CA VAL A 58 4.61 2.68 20.32
C VAL A 58 3.46 2.16 19.49
N PHE A 59 2.20 2.46 19.85
CA PHE A 59 1.03 2.14 19.05
C PHE A 59 1.04 2.78 17.65
N CYS A 60 1.49 4.04 17.53
CA CYS A 60 1.65 4.67 16.22
C CYS A 60 2.74 3.96 15.41
N ILE A 61 3.93 3.74 15.97
CA ILE A 61 5.08 3.07 15.31
C ILE A 61 4.70 1.67 14.85
N ALA A 62 4.10 0.91 15.77
CA ALA A 62 3.42 -0.36 15.55
C ALA A 62 2.52 -0.36 14.30
N THR A 63 1.53 0.53 14.27
CA THR A 63 0.55 0.58 13.17
C THR A 63 1.19 1.01 11.85
N SER A 64 2.17 1.93 11.87
CA SER A 64 2.94 2.31 10.68
C SER A 64 3.76 1.15 10.12
N ILE A 65 4.44 0.39 11.00
CA ILE A 65 5.21 -0.80 10.62
C ILE A 65 4.27 -1.87 10.06
N LEU A 66 3.12 -2.10 10.70
CA LEU A 66 2.14 -3.06 10.23
C LEU A 66 1.64 -2.76 8.82
N TYR A 67 1.27 -1.49 8.62
CA TYR A 67 0.69 -1.04 7.37
C TYR A 67 1.73 -1.00 6.25
N GLY A 68 2.96 -0.54 6.55
CA GLY A 68 4.10 -0.64 5.64
C GLY A 68 4.43 -2.09 5.28
N ALA A 69 4.40 -3.00 6.24
CA ALA A 69 4.66 -4.41 5.98
C ALA A 69 3.57 -5.05 5.10
N LYS A 70 2.29 -4.65 5.24
CA LYS A 70 1.21 -5.10 4.34
C LYS A 70 1.48 -4.68 2.89
N LEU A 71 2.00 -3.46 2.68
CA LEU A 71 2.35 -2.89 1.38
C LEU A 71 3.60 -3.51 0.74
N PHE A 72 4.56 -3.98 1.54
CA PHE A 72 5.83 -4.51 1.02
C PHE A 72 5.92 -6.04 0.99
N PHE A 73 5.06 -6.75 1.72
CA PHE A 73 5.18 -8.20 1.88
C PHE A 73 3.92 -8.99 1.48
N GLY A 74 3.09 -8.46 0.57
CA GLY A 74 2.07 -9.24 -0.14
C GLY A 74 1.10 -9.99 0.76
N GLY A 75 0.53 -9.29 1.75
CA GLY A 75 -0.43 -9.90 2.67
C GLY A 75 0.18 -10.80 3.76
N ARG A 76 1.50 -10.80 3.99
CA ARG A 76 2.13 -11.43 5.18
C ARG A 76 1.88 -10.63 6.47
N LEU A 77 0.60 -10.35 6.74
CA LEU A 77 0.07 -9.69 7.93
C LEU A 77 0.59 -10.33 9.23
N LEU A 78 0.88 -11.64 9.21
CA LEU A 78 1.43 -12.35 10.35
C LEU A 78 2.83 -11.86 10.75
N ILE A 79 3.73 -11.62 9.79
CA ILE A 79 5.09 -11.10 10.08
C ILE A 79 4.97 -9.69 10.64
N ALA A 80 4.09 -8.90 10.04
CA ALA A 80 3.76 -7.57 10.51
C ALA A 80 3.27 -7.63 11.99
N ILE A 81 2.28 -8.49 12.28
CA ILE A 81 1.73 -8.69 13.64
C ILE A 81 2.82 -9.12 14.63
N ILE A 82 3.75 -9.99 14.21
CA ILE A 82 4.89 -10.41 15.04
C ILE A 82 5.81 -9.22 15.33
N THR A 83 6.16 -8.40 14.33
CA THR A 83 6.99 -7.20 14.52
C THR A 83 6.31 -6.16 15.41
N LEU A 84 4.99 -5.99 15.25
CA LEU A 84 4.14 -5.19 16.12
C LEU A 84 4.24 -5.68 17.58
N ALA A 85 3.98 -6.97 17.79
CA ALA A 85 3.94 -7.57 19.12
C ALA A 85 5.31 -7.43 19.80
N CYS A 86 6.41 -7.67 19.08
CA CYS A 86 7.77 -7.44 19.59
C CYS A 86 8.01 -5.97 19.97
N SER A 87 7.56 -5.01 19.16
CA SER A 87 7.73 -3.59 19.42
C SER A 87 6.95 -3.13 20.67
N LEU A 88 5.72 -3.64 20.83
CA LEU A 88 4.88 -3.40 22.01
C LEU A 88 5.48 -4.03 23.28
N VAL A 89 6.03 -5.24 23.18
CA VAL A 89 6.70 -5.92 24.31
C VAL A 89 7.95 -5.16 24.74
N ILE A 90 8.80 -4.75 23.81
CA ILE A 90 10.02 -3.96 24.11
C ILE A 90 9.64 -2.65 24.80
N ALA A 91 8.64 -1.94 24.29
CA ALA A 91 8.16 -0.71 24.89
C ALA A 91 7.58 -0.90 26.30
N ALA A 92 6.79 -1.96 26.51
CA ALA A 92 6.25 -2.30 27.82
C ALA A 92 7.38 -2.63 28.82
N ILE A 93 8.46 -3.28 28.37
CA ILE A 93 9.67 -3.51 29.18
C ILE A 93 10.31 -2.16 29.55
N PHE A 94 10.49 -1.24 28.59
CA PHE A 94 11.05 0.09 28.88
C PHE A 94 10.17 0.90 29.85
N ASP A 95 8.85 0.85 29.71
CA ASP A 95 7.91 1.50 30.63
C ASP A 95 7.95 0.88 32.04
N MET A 96 7.97 -0.46 32.12
CA MET A 96 8.16 -1.20 33.37
C MET A 96 9.48 -0.83 34.05
N LEU A 97 10.58 -0.77 33.31
CA LEU A 97 11.89 -0.34 33.82
C LEU A 97 11.88 1.14 34.25
N SER A 98 11.06 1.99 33.63
CA SER A 98 10.91 3.39 34.01
C SER A 98 10.06 3.61 35.28
N THR A 99 9.17 2.67 35.60
CA THR A 99 8.28 2.70 36.78
C THR A 99 8.87 2.01 37.99
N ILE A 100 9.79 1.05 37.80
CA ILE A 100 10.71 0.61 38.85
C ILE A 100 11.49 1.85 39.29
N LYS A 101 11.29 2.28 40.55
CA LYS A 101 11.92 3.46 41.14
C LYS A 101 13.45 3.33 41.19
N ILE A 102 14.13 3.50 40.06
CA ILE A 102 15.56 3.77 40.05
C ILE A 102 15.71 5.26 40.32
N GLN A 103 15.58 5.61 41.60
CA GLN A 103 15.80 6.96 42.12
C GLN A 103 17.21 7.50 41.75
N TYR A 104 18.12 6.62 41.35
CA TYR A 104 19.45 6.94 40.82
C TYR A 104 19.48 7.54 39.39
N LEU A 105 18.53 7.19 38.50
CA LEU A 105 18.54 7.66 37.11
C LEU A 105 17.92 9.06 36.94
N MET A 106 17.04 9.48 37.86
CA MET A 106 16.47 10.83 37.88
C MET A 106 17.49 11.95 38.18
N LYS A 107 18.73 11.59 38.54
CA LYS A 107 19.83 12.53 38.80
C LYS A 107 20.53 13.02 37.54
N TYR A 108 20.28 12.41 36.38
CA TYR A 108 20.96 12.74 35.13
C TYR A 108 19.99 13.31 34.07
N PRO A 109 20.28 14.43 33.40
CA PRO A 109 19.35 15.11 32.47
C PRO A 109 19.03 14.34 31.18
N GLN A 110 19.73 13.24 30.91
CA GLN A 110 19.63 12.44 29.69
C GLN A 110 18.32 11.66 29.48
N TRP A 111 17.44 11.51 30.50
CA TRP A 111 16.09 10.93 30.29
C TRP A 111 15.12 11.89 29.59
N LYS A 112 15.36 13.20 29.63
CA LYS A 112 14.62 14.13 28.77
C LYS A 112 14.97 13.89 27.32
N LEU A 113 16.23 13.59 27.01
CA LEU A 113 16.69 13.29 25.66
C LEU A 113 15.99 12.03 25.10
N SER A 114 15.81 10.98 25.91
CA SER A 114 15.08 9.77 25.49
C SER A 114 13.59 10.01 25.21
N LEU A 115 12.95 10.92 25.94
CA LEU A 115 11.56 11.33 25.65
C LEU A 115 11.43 12.14 24.35
N HIS A 116 12.37 13.05 24.07
CA HIS A 116 12.38 13.78 22.79
C HIS A 116 12.66 12.82 21.62
N PHE A 117 13.55 11.84 21.81
CA PHE A 117 13.84 10.81 20.81
C PHE A 117 12.61 9.92 20.53
N ALA A 118 11.89 9.49 21.58
CA ALA A 118 10.65 8.73 21.43
C ALA A 118 9.54 9.55 20.73
N ALA A 119 9.39 10.83 21.07
CA ALA A 119 8.45 11.74 20.42
C ALA A 119 8.81 11.98 18.94
N MET A 120 10.11 12.10 18.62
CA MET A 120 10.60 12.22 17.25
C MET A 120 10.26 10.97 16.43
N LEU A 121 10.51 9.77 16.97
CA LEU A 121 10.17 8.51 16.31
C LEU A 121 8.65 8.36 16.08
N MET A 122 7.84 8.78 17.05
CA MET A 122 6.37 8.83 16.89
C MET A 122 5.96 9.78 15.76
N GLY A 123 6.53 10.98 15.73
CA GLY A 123 6.24 11.97 14.68
C GLY A 123 6.59 11.44 13.29
N LEU A 124 7.78 10.82 13.14
CA LEU A 124 8.20 10.17 11.89
C LEU A 124 7.25 9.03 11.48
N SER A 125 6.87 8.18 12.43
CA SER A 125 5.91 7.09 12.20
C SER A 125 4.53 7.61 11.77
N ALA A 126 4.02 8.69 12.39
CA ALA A 126 2.75 9.29 12.03
C ALA A 126 2.79 9.90 10.62
N ILE A 127 3.90 10.55 10.24
CA ILE A 127 4.11 11.05 8.88
C ILE A 127 4.09 9.90 7.87
N ILE A 128 4.83 8.82 8.14
CA ILE A 128 4.82 7.62 7.31
C ILE A 128 3.39 7.05 7.22
N PHE A 129 2.67 6.92 8.34
CA PHE A 129 1.30 6.42 8.35
C PHE A 129 0.35 7.26 7.50
N VAL A 130 0.44 8.59 7.57
CA VAL A 130 -0.37 9.51 6.75
C VAL A 130 -0.01 9.37 5.27
N ILE A 131 1.28 9.27 4.92
CA ILE A 131 1.71 8.97 3.54
C ILE A 131 1.06 7.65 3.10
N MET A 132 1.11 6.62 3.94
CA MET A 132 0.57 5.31 3.59
C MET A 132 -0.97 5.29 3.48
N LEU A 133 -1.70 6.01 4.33
CA LEU A 133 -3.17 6.16 4.20
C LEU A 133 -3.55 6.85 2.89
N LYS A 134 -2.76 7.83 2.44
CA LYS A 134 -2.98 8.49 1.15
C LYS A 134 -2.63 7.60 -0.04
N SER A 135 -1.92 6.48 0.18
CA SER A 135 -1.55 5.50 -0.85
C SER A 135 -2.73 4.61 -1.22
N ILE A 136 -3.68 4.47 -0.28
CA ILE A 136 -5.00 3.91 -0.57
C ILE A 136 -5.67 4.88 -1.55
N PRO A 137 -6.16 4.39 -2.69
CA PRO A 137 -6.89 5.25 -3.61
C PRO A 137 -8.08 5.87 -2.89
N GLY A 138 -8.29 7.16 -3.13
CA GLY A 138 -9.47 7.88 -2.69
C GLY A 138 -10.69 7.44 -3.49
N ASN A 139 -11.65 8.35 -3.67
CA ASN A 139 -12.90 8.07 -4.37
C ASN A 139 -12.66 7.50 -5.79
N ASN A 140 -12.92 6.20 -5.98
CA ASN A 140 -12.76 5.43 -7.22
C ASN A 140 -13.75 5.80 -8.34
N LYS A 141 -14.42 6.96 -8.27
CA LYS A 141 -15.43 7.39 -9.26
C LYS A 141 -14.90 7.51 -10.69
N HIS A 142 -13.59 7.63 -10.85
CA HIS A 142 -12.93 7.73 -12.15
C HIS A 142 -12.10 6.50 -12.49
N ALA A 143 -12.17 5.43 -11.69
CA ALA A 143 -11.41 4.22 -11.94
C ALA A 143 -12.05 3.38 -13.07
N ILE A 144 -11.22 2.70 -13.85
CA ILE A 144 -11.67 1.69 -14.82
C ILE A 144 -11.60 0.29 -14.23
N ASN A 145 -12.63 -0.52 -14.48
CA ASN A 145 -12.67 -1.93 -14.08
C ASN A 145 -12.13 -2.82 -15.19
N LEU A 146 -11.06 -3.56 -14.89
CA LEU A 146 -10.33 -4.44 -15.77
C LEU A 146 -10.45 -5.88 -15.26
N ASP A 147 -10.47 -6.85 -16.17
CA ASP A 147 -10.14 -8.23 -15.80
C ASP A 147 -8.63 -8.40 -15.72
N PHE A 148 -8.19 -9.48 -15.08
CA PHE A 148 -6.77 -9.77 -15.05
C PHE A 148 -6.30 -10.15 -16.47
N PRO A 149 -5.28 -9.47 -17.02
CA PRO A 149 -4.77 -9.72 -18.38
C PRO A 149 -3.91 -10.99 -18.46
N VAL A 150 -3.91 -11.83 -17.43
CA VAL A 150 -3.05 -13.02 -17.26
C VAL A 150 -3.84 -14.12 -16.54
N GLN A 151 -3.33 -15.35 -16.60
CA GLN A 151 -3.92 -16.53 -15.97
C GLN A 151 -3.00 -17.15 -14.89
N GLY A 152 -3.62 -17.71 -13.84
CA GLY A 152 -2.91 -18.30 -12.70
C GLY A 152 -2.41 -17.26 -11.70
N GLU A 153 -1.40 -17.62 -10.90
CA GLU A 153 -0.90 -16.76 -9.82
C GLU A 153 0.19 -15.78 -10.27
N TRP A 154 -0.01 -14.51 -9.95
CA TRP A 154 0.88 -13.40 -10.32
C TRP A 154 1.06 -12.44 -9.14
N ARG A 155 2.16 -11.69 -9.17
CA ARG A 155 2.50 -10.66 -8.19
C ARG A 155 2.73 -9.33 -8.86
N VAL A 156 2.29 -8.26 -8.21
CA VAL A 156 2.62 -6.88 -8.59
C VAL A 156 4.05 -6.57 -8.16
N ALA A 157 4.97 -6.40 -9.10
CA ALA A 157 6.35 -6.01 -8.83
C ALA A 157 6.44 -4.55 -8.41
N THR A 158 5.69 -3.69 -9.10
CA THR A 158 5.62 -2.23 -8.89
C THR A 158 4.17 -1.79 -9.08
N GLY A 159 3.69 -0.86 -8.25
CA GLY A 159 2.29 -0.44 -8.31
C GLY A 159 1.85 0.36 -7.10
N GLY A 160 0.72 1.04 -7.22
CA GLY A 160 0.21 1.99 -6.22
C GLY A 160 0.44 3.44 -6.61
N ARG A 161 0.06 4.37 -5.72
CA ARG A 161 -0.11 5.79 -6.04
C ARG A 161 1.14 6.66 -5.92
N PHE A 162 2.17 6.23 -5.20
CA PHE A 162 3.34 7.07 -4.90
C PHE A 162 4.65 6.44 -5.36
N ALA A 163 5.64 7.30 -5.58
CA ALA A 163 7.00 6.95 -5.99
C ALA A 163 7.64 5.82 -5.16
N ILE A 164 7.37 5.76 -3.86
CA ILE A 164 7.96 4.74 -2.97
C ILE A 164 7.46 3.31 -3.27
N THR A 165 6.24 3.17 -3.79
CA THR A 165 5.64 1.87 -4.16
C THR A 165 5.62 1.65 -5.67
N ASN A 166 5.62 2.72 -6.45
CA ASN A 166 5.48 2.72 -7.89
C ASN A 166 6.50 3.69 -8.51
N TYR A 167 7.55 3.17 -9.14
CA TYR A 167 8.58 4.02 -9.74
C TYR A 167 8.07 4.80 -10.96
N HIS A 168 6.94 4.38 -11.55
CA HIS A 168 6.28 5.09 -12.65
C HIS A 168 5.63 6.41 -12.23
N HIS A 169 5.58 6.69 -10.93
CA HIS A 169 5.01 7.94 -10.42
C HIS A 169 5.80 9.16 -10.93
N ASP A 170 5.07 10.03 -11.62
CA ASP A 170 5.53 11.22 -12.34
C ASP A 170 6.62 10.91 -13.39
N ASN A 171 6.67 9.67 -13.91
CA ASN A 171 7.67 9.25 -14.88
C ASN A 171 7.15 8.23 -15.92
N PRO A 172 6.40 8.69 -16.94
CA PRO A 172 5.72 9.98 -17.05
C PRO A 172 4.41 10.02 -16.24
N PRO A 173 3.83 11.21 -15.94
CA PRO A 173 2.61 11.33 -15.12
C PRO A 173 1.39 10.52 -15.58
N VAL A 174 1.32 10.16 -16.86
CA VAL A 174 0.29 9.27 -17.42
C VAL A 174 0.36 7.83 -16.87
N GLN A 175 1.52 7.43 -16.34
CA GLN A 175 1.76 6.12 -15.73
C GLN A 175 1.63 6.13 -14.19
N ASN A 176 1.06 7.18 -13.59
CA ASN A 176 0.94 7.30 -12.12
C ASN A 176 0.17 6.16 -11.43
N TYR A 177 -0.61 5.40 -12.19
CA TYR A 177 -1.33 4.21 -11.71
C TYR A 177 -0.94 2.93 -12.46
N ALA A 178 0.18 2.96 -13.19
CA ALA A 178 0.72 1.79 -13.83
C ALA A 178 1.07 0.71 -12.81
N ILE A 179 0.97 -0.53 -13.24
CA ILE A 179 1.47 -1.68 -12.49
C ILE A 179 2.34 -2.54 -13.40
N ASP A 180 3.41 -3.06 -12.83
CA ASP A 180 4.20 -4.12 -13.45
C ASP A 180 3.90 -5.43 -12.73
N ILE A 181 3.48 -6.46 -13.46
CA ILE A 181 3.13 -7.77 -12.91
C ILE A 181 4.06 -8.85 -13.42
N VAL A 182 4.39 -9.79 -12.54
CA VAL A 182 5.28 -10.93 -12.80
C VAL A 182 4.70 -12.21 -12.23
N ARG A 183 5.03 -13.37 -12.83
CA ARG A 183 4.73 -14.68 -12.25
C ARG A 183 5.29 -14.78 -10.83
N THR A 184 4.55 -15.42 -9.92
CA THR A 184 5.08 -15.73 -8.57
C THR A 184 6.08 -16.87 -8.60
N GLN A 185 5.89 -17.81 -9.53
CA GLN A 185 6.76 -18.98 -9.73
C GLN A 185 7.02 -19.17 -11.22
N GLY A 186 8.27 -19.49 -11.56
CA GLY A 186 8.69 -19.67 -12.95
C GLY A 186 8.97 -18.34 -13.66
N SER A 187 9.10 -18.42 -14.99
CA SER A 187 9.33 -17.25 -15.85
C SER A 187 8.01 -16.62 -16.25
N SER A 188 7.97 -15.28 -16.31
CA SER A 188 6.85 -14.57 -16.95
C SER A 188 6.94 -14.64 -18.48
N GLU A 189 8.07 -15.08 -19.05
CA GLU A 189 8.34 -14.99 -20.49
C GLU A 189 7.46 -15.96 -21.27
N GLY A 190 6.86 -15.46 -22.36
CA GLY A 190 6.01 -16.26 -23.23
C GLY A 190 4.61 -16.53 -22.68
N GLU A 191 4.30 -16.07 -21.46
CA GLU A 191 2.97 -16.17 -20.87
C GLU A 191 1.94 -15.41 -21.70
N SER A 192 0.74 -15.97 -21.85
CA SER A 192 -0.30 -15.36 -22.68
C SER A 192 -0.89 -14.13 -22.00
N ILE A 193 -1.00 -13.05 -22.76
CA ILE A 193 -1.60 -11.78 -22.34
C ILE A 193 -2.97 -11.64 -22.99
N TYR A 194 -3.97 -11.35 -22.17
CA TYR A 194 -5.38 -11.30 -22.56
C TYR A 194 -5.93 -9.88 -22.47
N ALA A 195 -6.95 -9.59 -23.27
CA ALA A 195 -7.68 -8.33 -23.22
C ALA A 195 -8.34 -8.15 -21.85
N PRO A 196 -7.99 -7.09 -21.08
CA PRO A 196 -8.56 -6.86 -19.77
C PRO A 196 -9.92 -6.14 -19.83
N LEU A 197 -10.36 -5.74 -21.02
CA LEU A 197 -11.65 -5.09 -21.26
C LEU A 197 -12.10 -5.32 -22.71
N ASN A 198 -13.39 -5.10 -22.96
CA ASN A 198 -13.91 -4.95 -24.32
C ASN A 198 -13.48 -3.58 -24.85
N GLY A 199 -13.09 -3.50 -26.13
CA GLY A 199 -12.73 -2.21 -26.72
C GLY A 199 -12.19 -2.30 -28.13
N LEU A 200 -11.78 -1.14 -28.66
CA LEU A 200 -11.16 -0.99 -29.97
C LEU A 200 -9.64 -0.91 -29.81
N VAL A 201 -8.90 -1.73 -30.55
CA VAL A 201 -7.44 -1.63 -30.63
C VAL A 201 -7.08 -0.39 -31.45
N VAL A 202 -6.54 0.63 -30.78
CA VAL A 202 -6.23 1.93 -31.42
C VAL A 202 -4.76 2.10 -31.77
N LYS A 203 -3.87 1.31 -31.14
CA LYS A 203 -2.44 1.32 -31.44
C LYS A 203 -1.85 -0.06 -31.16
N THR A 204 -0.96 -0.49 -32.05
CA THR A 204 -0.04 -1.59 -31.79
C THR A 204 1.35 -1.18 -32.24
N VAL A 205 2.37 -1.56 -31.48
CA VAL A 205 3.76 -1.53 -31.92
C VAL A 205 4.29 -2.95 -31.82
N LYS A 206 4.87 -3.42 -32.91
CA LYS A 206 5.31 -4.80 -33.08
C LYS A 206 6.81 -4.83 -33.39
N ASP A 207 7.38 -6.00 -33.21
CA ASP A 207 8.71 -6.40 -33.70
C ASP A 207 9.92 -5.60 -33.17
N ARG A 208 9.75 -4.82 -32.10
CA ARG A 208 10.87 -4.29 -31.31
C ARG A 208 11.57 -5.41 -30.54
N TRP A 209 12.87 -5.25 -30.38
CA TRP A 209 13.74 -6.16 -29.62
C TRP A 209 13.94 -5.71 -28.16
N PRO A 210 14.38 -6.61 -27.26
CA PRO A 210 14.86 -6.26 -25.91
C PRO A 210 16.02 -5.28 -25.95
N GLY A 211 15.93 -4.16 -25.23
CA GLY A 211 16.93 -3.08 -25.26
C GLY A 211 16.79 -2.09 -26.42
N SER A 212 15.65 -2.07 -27.11
CA SER A 212 15.35 -1.03 -28.11
C SER A 212 15.22 0.36 -27.48
N THR A 213 15.46 1.41 -28.28
CA THR A 213 15.53 2.81 -27.81
C THR A 213 14.22 3.33 -27.20
N GLU A 214 13.09 2.78 -27.64
CA GLU A 214 11.78 3.17 -27.16
C GLU A 214 11.40 2.34 -25.94
N ALA A 215 11.31 3.02 -24.80
CA ALA A 215 11.18 2.42 -23.48
C ALA A 215 10.06 1.36 -23.38
N GLU A 216 8.91 1.62 -23.99
CA GLU A 216 7.72 0.76 -23.90
C GLU A 216 7.85 -0.55 -24.70
N GLY A 217 8.81 -0.66 -25.62
CA GLY A 217 8.96 -1.85 -26.47
C GLY A 217 7.75 -2.09 -27.36
N ASN A 218 7.33 -3.34 -27.46
CA ASN A 218 6.10 -3.72 -28.15
C ASN A 218 4.89 -3.47 -27.25
N ILE A 219 3.86 -2.84 -27.82
CA ILE A 219 2.68 -2.41 -27.07
C ILE A 219 1.39 -2.73 -27.79
N ILE A 220 0.31 -2.81 -27.01
CA ILE A 220 -1.08 -2.77 -27.48
C ILE A 220 -1.82 -1.72 -26.65
N ILE A 221 -2.57 -0.84 -27.31
CA ILE A 221 -3.47 0.11 -26.66
C ILE A 221 -4.91 -0.18 -27.08
N ILE A 222 -5.77 -0.44 -26.09
CA ILE A 222 -7.20 -0.68 -26.27
C ILE A 222 -7.96 0.54 -25.74
N LYS A 223 -8.86 1.07 -26.56
CA LYS A 223 -9.78 2.12 -26.18
C LYS A 223 -11.12 1.51 -25.75
N SER A 224 -11.51 1.74 -24.50
CA SER A 224 -12.83 1.37 -23.98
C SER A 224 -13.95 2.19 -24.62
N ASP A 225 -15.21 1.76 -24.48
CA ASP A 225 -16.36 2.58 -24.87
C ASP A 225 -16.49 3.88 -24.03
N ASP A 226 -15.92 3.93 -22.82
CA ASP A 226 -15.84 5.14 -21.96
C ASP A 226 -14.58 6.03 -22.24
N ASP A 227 -14.02 5.94 -23.45
CA ASP A 227 -12.84 6.71 -23.90
C ASP A 227 -11.56 6.58 -23.04
N VAL A 228 -11.44 5.51 -22.23
CA VAL A 228 -10.20 5.18 -21.51
C VAL A 228 -9.30 4.36 -22.43
N LEU A 229 -8.04 4.76 -22.50
CA LEU A 229 -6.98 4.01 -23.18
C LEU A 229 -6.28 3.12 -22.16
N VAL A 230 -6.19 1.83 -22.44
CA VAL A 230 -5.46 0.86 -21.63
C VAL A 230 -4.27 0.38 -22.45
N CYS A 231 -3.07 0.68 -21.97
CA CYS A 231 -1.82 0.32 -22.61
C CYS A 231 -1.20 -0.88 -21.91
N MET A 232 -0.79 -1.88 -22.69
CA MET A 232 0.02 -3.02 -22.26
C MET A 232 1.34 -3.01 -23.01
N ALA A 233 2.45 -3.14 -22.31
CA ALA A 233 3.79 -2.92 -22.85
C ALA A 233 4.79 -4.05 -22.52
N HIS A 234 6.00 -3.92 -23.05
CA HIS A 234 7.09 -4.91 -22.97
C HIS A 234 6.73 -6.28 -23.58
N LEU A 235 5.80 -6.31 -24.53
CA LEU A 235 5.30 -7.55 -25.11
C LEU A 235 6.38 -8.28 -25.92
N GLN A 236 6.32 -9.61 -25.97
CA GLN A 236 7.31 -10.43 -26.66
C GLN A 236 7.33 -10.12 -28.16
N GLN A 237 8.53 -10.03 -28.74
CA GLN A 237 8.72 -9.83 -30.18
C GLN A 237 8.00 -10.90 -31.00
N GLY A 238 7.33 -10.52 -32.08
CA GLY A 238 6.58 -11.45 -32.94
C GLY A 238 5.31 -12.06 -32.32
N SER A 239 4.90 -11.66 -31.10
CA SER A 239 3.75 -12.26 -30.41
C SER A 239 2.43 -11.50 -30.54
N VAL A 240 2.46 -10.23 -30.97
CA VAL A 240 1.27 -9.34 -30.99
C VAL A 240 0.29 -9.75 -32.09
N LEU A 241 -0.81 -10.38 -31.68
CA LEU A 241 -1.87 -10.91 -32.54
C LEU A 241 -2.84 -9.82 -33.01
N ALA A 242 -3.17 -8.88 -32.11
CA ALA A 242 -4.16 -7.83 -32.36
C ALA A 242 -3.76 -6.88 -33.50
N LYS A 243 -4.76 -6.35 -34.22
CA LYS A 243 -4.58 -5.36 -35.30
C LYS A 243 -5.29 -4.05 -34.97
N VAL A 244 -4.71 -2.94 -35.40
CA VAL A 244 -5.37 -1.62 -35.26
C VAL A 244 -6.70 -1.62 -36.00
N GLY A 245 -7.74 -1.11 -35.35
CA GLY A 245 -9.13 -1.11 -35.85
C GLY A 245 -9.94 -2.36 -35.47
N GLU A 246 -9.32 -3.37 -34.87
CA GLU A 246 -10.00 -4.57 -34.38
C GLU A 246 -10.74 -4.30 -33.06
N ARG A 247 -11.96 -4.82 -32.93
CA ARG A 247 -12.65 -4.90 -31.64
C ARG A 247 -12.29 -6.21 -30.95
N VAL A 248 -11.91 -6.10 -29.67
CA VAL A 248 -11.55 -7.23 -28.82
C VAL A 248 -12.51 -7.33 -27.64
N GLU A 249 -12.72 -8.54 -27.15
CA GLU A 249 -13.53 -8.86 -25.97
C GLU A 249 -12.65 -9.31 -24.81
N ARG A 250 -13.15 -9.16 -23.58
CA ARG A 250 -12.49 -9.63 -22.35
C ARG A 250 -12.08 -11.09 -22.50
N GLY A 251 -10.81 -11.38 -22.27
CA GLY A 251 -10.27 -12.73 -22.37
C GLY A 251 -9.75 -13.12 -23.75
N ASP A 252 -9.88 -12.28 -24.78
CA ASP A 252 -9.20 -12.51 -26.06
C ASP A 252 -7.69 -12.49 -25.86
N GLN A 253 -6.99 -13.49 -26.42
CA GLN A 253 -5.53 -13.50 -26.38
C GLN A 253 -4.97 -12.46 -27.35
N LEU A 254 -4.10 -11.58 -26.84
CA LEU A 254 -3.57 -10.45 -27.59
C LEU A 254 -2.10 -10.58 -27.93
N ALA A 255 -1.31 -11.14 -27.03
CA ALA A 255 0.14 -11.24 -27.16
C ALA A 255 0.72 -12.25 -26.15
N LYS A 256 2.06 -12.27 -26.07
CA LYS A 256 2.80 -12.91 -24.99
C LYS A 256 3.62 -11.89 -24.21
N CYS A 257 3.85 -12.17 -22.93
CA CYS A 257 4.69 -11.39 -22.04
C CYS A 257 6.16 -11.51 -22.45
N GLY A 258 6.90 -10.40 -22.40
CA GLY A 258 8.31 -10.35 -22.79
C GLY A 258 9.10 -9.29 -22.02
N GLU A 259 10.19 -8.84 -22.63
CA GLU A 259 11.12 -7.87 -22.06
C GLU A 259 11.57 -6.83 -23.12
N THR A 260 10.68 -6.50 -24.07
CA THR A 260 11.05 -5.56 -25.14
C THR A 260 11.08 -4.11 -24.65
N GLY A 261 11.85 -3.25 -25.34
CA GLY A 261 12.08 -1.87 -24.92
C GLY A 261 13.13 -1.79 -23.81
N SER A 262 12.93 -0.91 -22.83
CA SER A 262 13.87 -0.69 -21.72
C SER A 262 13.55 -1.52 -20.47
N ALA A 263 12.80 -2.62 -20.61
CA ALA A 263 12.51 -3.50 -19.48
C ALA A 263 13.81 -4.13 -18.95
N GLU A 264 14.05 -4.03 -17.64
CA GLU A 264 15.22 -4.65 -16.99
C GLU A 264 15.06 -6.16 -16.78
N SER A 265 13.81 -6.66 -16.82
CA SER A 265 13.47 -8.07 -16.70
C SER A 265 12.09 -8.33 -17.30
N THR A 266 11.76 -9.57 -17.62
CA THR A 266 10.45 -9.95 -18.16
C THR A 266 9.29 -9.69 -17.18
N HIS A 267 8.36 -8.82 -17.60
CA HIS A 267 7.13 -8.49 -16.87
C HIS A 267 6.08 -7.93 -17.83
N LEU A 268 4.81 -7.92 -17.40
CA LEU A 268 3.78 -7.16 -18.09
C LEU A 268 3.61 -5.81 -17.40
N HIS A 269 3.84 -4.73 -18.15
CA HIS A 269 3.42 -3.40 -17.75
C HIS A 269 2.01 -3.11 -18.26
N ILE A 270 1.16 -2.54 -17.40
CA ILE A 270 -0.17 -2.06 -17.79
C ILE A 270 -0.49 -0.74 -17.10
N HIS A 271 -1.07 0.20 -17.84
CA HIS A 271 -1.62 1.45 -17.30
C HIS A 271 -2.86 1.89 -18.07
N ALA A 272 -3.63 2.81 -17.47
CA ALA A 272 -4.81 3.39 -18.09
C ALA A 272 -4.73 4.92 -18.08
N GLU A 273 -5.24 5.54 -19.13
CA GLU A 273 -5.31 7.00 -19.27
C GLU A 273 -6.61 7.47 -19.92
N ARG A 274 -6.95 8.73 -19.67
CA ARG A 274 -8.00 9.48 -20.37
C ARG A 274 -7.55 10.91 -20.54
N ASP A 275 -7.67 11.46 -21.74
CA ASP A 275 -7.28 12.84 -22.06
C ASP A 275 -5.84 13.18 -21.60
N GLY A 276 -4.91 12.24 -21.77
CA GLY A 276 -3.50 12.38 -21.36
C GLY A 276 -3.26 12.37 -19.85
N LYS A 277 -4.23 11.92 -19.05
CA LYS A 277 -4.14 11.81 -17.59
C LYS A 277 -4.27 10.38 -17.13
N ALA A 278 -3.42 9.96 -16.20
CA ALA A 278 -3.49 8.65 -15.58
C ALA A 278 -4.85 8.41 -14.91
N ILE A 279 -5.41 7.23 -15.14
CA ILE A 279 -6.64 6.76 -14.52
C ILE A 279 -6.36 5.58 -13.58
N PRO A 280 -6.95 5.55 -12.37
CA PRO A 280 -6.89 4.39 -11.48
C PRO A 280 -7.47 3.13 -12.14
N MET A 281 -6.82 1.98 -11.98
CA MET A 281 -7.32 0.68 -12.46
C MET A 281 -7.76 -0.21 -11.29
N LEU A 282 -8.90 -0.87 -11.44
CA LEU A 282 -9.40 -1.89 -10.52
C LEU A 282 -9.48 -3.22 -11.25
N PHE A 283 -9.08 -4.31 -10.60
CA PHE A 283 -8.94 -5.62 -11.23
C PHE A 283 -9.90 -6.68 -10.68
N GLY A 284 -10.45 -7.47 -11.60
CA GLY A 284 -11.32 -8.61 -11.34
C GLY A 284 -12.69 -8.24 -10.76
N LYS A 285 -13.52 -9.26 -10.51
CA LYS A 285 -14.91 -9.10 -10.05
C LYS A 285 -15.08 -8.36 -8.72
N ARG A 286 -14.03 -8.30 -7.91
CA ARG A 286 -14.02 -7.60 -6.61
C ARG A 286 -13.55 -6.15 -6.73
N ASN A 287 -13.21 -5.69 -7.93
CA ASN A 287 -12.66 -4.36 -8.19
C ASN A 287 -11.47 -4.07 -7.26
N ASN A 288 -10.49 -4.97 -7.25
CA ASN A 288 -9.34 -4.88 -6.38
C ASN A 288 -8.39 -3.78 -6.87
N TRP A 289 -7.98 -2.90 -5.95
CA TRP A 289 -6.85 -2.02 -6.19
C TRP A 289 -5.56 -2.81 -5.96
N LEU A 290 -4.76 -2.98 -7.01
CA LEU A 290 -3.51 -3.71 -6.93
C LEU A 290 -2.37 -2.77 -6.52
N MET A 291 -1.69 -3.14 -5.44
CA MET A 291 -0.52 -2.46 -4.90
C MET A 291 0.72 -3.32 -5.06
N ARG A 292 1.89 -2.70 -4.92
CA ARG A 292 3.16 -3.43 -4.87
C ARG A 292 3.06 -4.66 -3.95
N ASN A 293 3.57 -5.78 -4.43
CA ASN A 293 3.57 -7.09 -3.79
C ASN A 293 2.21 -7.78 -3.60
N ASP A 294 1.10 -7.20 -4.04
CA ASP A 294 -0.16 -7.94 -4.05
C ASP A 294 -0.01 -9.19 -4.93
N ILE A 295 -0.52 -10.30 -4.41
CA ILE A 295 -0.63 -11.57 -5.11
C ILE A 295 -2.09 -11.75 -5.49
N PHE A 296 -2.33 -12.10 -6.75
CA PHE A 296 -3.67 -12.36 -7.26
C PHE A 296 -3.68 -13.62 -8.11
N HIS A 297 -4.87 -14.20 -8.22
CA HIS A 297 -5.15 -15.38 -9.02
C HIS A 297 -6.38 -15.09 -9.89
N ASN A 298 -6.28 -15.38 -11.17
CA ASN A 298 -7.39 -15.35 -12.12
C ASN A 298 -7.79 -16.78 -12.49
#